data_AF-A0A521B6R8-F1
#
_entry.id   AF-A0A521B6R8-F1
#
_cell.length_a   1.000
_cell.length_b   1.000
_cell.length_c   1.000
_cell.angle_alpha   90.00
_cell.angle_beta   90.00
_cell.angle_gamma   90.00
#
_symmetry.space_group_name_H-M   'P 1'
#
loop_
_entity.id
_entity.type
_entity.pdbx_description
1 polymer ?
#
loop_
_entity_poly.entity_id
_entity_poly.type
_entity_poly.pdbx_seq_one_letter_code
_entity_poly.pdbx_strand_id
1 'polypeptide(L)'
;MNSNTIESNINLSSFTPAQLKAALAEKAAKTAEDRTAYKELVEQTVPKVLFELAIASETLSKAKTEAFKYFENVLQIKANLYGIKEKQMSHTFSSEEGEITLGFRINDGWDDTVNTGIAKVENYISSLAKDEASGSLVKMVFNLLKKDSKGNLKGSRVLELQKLTKEFNNDEFTDGVDIISKAYKPQKSVYFCEASTIKDDGSKVSIPLSLSSVDFVSGYQFDFHNEPVKS
;
A
#
# COMPACT_ATOMS: atom_id res chain seq x y z
N MET A 1 -25.88 -5.06 -44.35
CA MET A 1 -27.31 -5.43 -44.43
C MET A 1 -27.56 -6.40 -43.29
N ASN A 2 -28.39 -6.19 -42.27
CA ASN A 2 -29.41 -5.20 -41.98
C ASN A 2 -29.41 -4.89 -40.48
N SER A 3 -29.49 -3.61 -40.14
CA SER A 3 -29.89 -3.13 -38.81
C SER A 3 -31.39 -3.38 -38.65
N ASN A 4 -31.80 -4.16 -37.66
CA ASN A 4 -33.19 -4.19 -37.19
C ASN A 4 -33.21 -3.72 -35.74
N THR A 5 -33.17 -2.39 -35.59
CA THR A 5 -33.58 -1.69 -34.38
C THR A 5 -35.07 -1.91 -34.23
N ILE A 6 -35.49 -2.71 -33.25
CA ILE A 6 -36.90 -2.74 -32.83
C ILE A 6 -37.11 -1.49 -31.97
N GLU A 7 -37.37 -0.36 -32.62
CA GLU A 7 -37.96 0.80 -31.96
C GLU A 7 -39.40 0.44 -31.61
N SER A 8 -39.63 0.07 -30.35
CA SER A 8 -40.97 0.04 -29.78
C SER A 8 -41.46 1.49 -29.63
N ASN A 9 -42.01 2.02 -30.72
CA ASN A 9 -42.63 3.33 -30.74
C ASN A 9 -43.95 3.27 -29.95
N ILE A 10 -43.85 3.40 -28.63
CA ILE A 10 -45.01 3.48 -27.73
C ILE A 10 -45.72 4.80 -28.05
N ASN A 11 -46.86 4.72 -28.74
CA ASN A 11 -47.67 5.86 -29.09
C ASN A 11 -48.34 6.42 -27.81
N LEU A 12 -47.74 7.42 -27.17
CA LEU A 12 -48.26 8.00 -25.90
C LEU A 12 -49.63 8.69 -26.04
N SER A 13 -50.07 8.99 -27.27
CA SER A 13 -51.35 9.66 -27.59
C SER A 13 -52.59 8.76 -27.49
N SER A 14 -52.43 7.45 -27.28
CA SER A 14 -53.56 6.51 -27.13
C SER A 14 -53.98 6.25 -25.68
N PHE A 15 -53.28 6.81 -24.70
CA PHE A 15 -53.57 6.63 -23.27
C PHE A 15 -54.25 7.86 -22.68
N THR A 16 -55.29 7.65 -21.87
CA THR A 16 -55.92 8.74 -21.14
C THR A 16 -54.96 9.32 -20.09
N PRO A 17 -55.02 10.62 -19.76
CA PRO A 17 -54.15 11.23 -18.74
C PRO A 17 -54.18 10.51 -17.38
N ALA A 18 -55.30 9.87 -17.05
CA ALA A 18 -55.46 9.05 -15.84
C ALA A 18 -54.62 7.75 -15.90
N GLN A 19 -54.54 7.08 -17.05
CA GLN A 19 -53.75 5.86 -17.24
C GLN A 19 -52.24 6.13 -17.20
N LEU A 20 -51.79 7.24 -17.80
CA LEU A 20 -50.38 7.67 -17.74
C LEU A 20 -49.94 8.03 -16.31
N LYS A 21 -50.80 8.72 -15.54
CA LYS A 21 -50.52 9.05 -14.13
C LYS A 21 -50.48 7.80 -13.24
N ALA A 22 -51.37 6.83 -13.47
CA ALA A 22 -51.37 5.57 -12.77
C ALA A 22 -50.10 4.75 -13.06
N ALA A 23 -49.70 4.63 -14.33
CA ALA A 23 -48.47 3.91 -14.71
C ALA A 23 -47.19 4.57 -14.18
N LEU A 24 -47.14 5.91 -14.13
CA LEU A 24 -46.01 6.63 -13.53
C LEU A 24 -45.97 6.48 -12.00
N ALA A 25 -47.12 6.51 -11.34
CA ALA A 25 -47.21 6.28 -9.90
C ALA A 25 -46.83 4.85 -9.53
N GLU A 26 -47.26 3.85 -10.31
CA GLU A 26 -46.88 2.44 -10.14
C GLU A 26 -45.38 2.23 -10.38
N LYS A 27 -44.81 2.84 -11.43
CA LYS A 27 -43.37 2.80 -11.69
C LYS A 27 -42.57 3.48 -10.58
N ALA A 28 -43.05 4.61 -10.05
CA ALA A 28 -42.40 5.32 -8.95
C ALA A 28 -42.49 4.53 -7.63
N ALA A 29 -43.64 3.91 -7.34
CA ALA A 29 -43.84 3.04 -6.19
C ALA A 29 -42.92 1.82 -6.26
N LYS A 30 -42.89 1.12 -7.40
CA LYS A 30 -41.98 0.01 -7.65
C LYS A 30 -40.51 0.40 -7.51
N THR A 31 -40.14 1.58 -8.03
CA THR A 31 -38.77 2.11 -7.87
C THR A 31 -38.43 2.41 -6.39
N ALA A 32 -39.41 2.88 -5.60
CA ALA A 32 -39.22 3.14 -4.17
C ALA A 32 -39.14 1.84 -3.35
N GLU A 33 -39.96 0.85 -3.70
CA GLU A 33 -39.91 -0.51 -3.14
C GLU A 33 -38.58 -1.18 -3.46
N ASP A 34 -38.13 -1.15 -4.72
CA ASP A 34 -36.84 -1.71 -5.16
C ASP A 34 -35.66 -1.08 -4.39
N ARG A 35 -35.68 0.23 -4.17
CA ARG A 35 -34.67 0.93 -3.36
C ARG A 35 -34.69 0.52 -1.90
N THR A 36 -35.87 0.27 -1.35
CA THR A 36 -36.03 -0.15 0.05
C THR A 36 -35.55 -1.59 0.22
N ALA A 37 -35.98 -2.50 -0.66
CA ALA A 37 -35.52 -3.88 -0.70
C ALA A 37 -34.00 -4.00 -0.90
N TYR A 38 -33.41 -3.15 -1.76
CA TYR A 38 -31.95 -3.08 -1.91
C TYR A 38 -31.25 -2.67 -0.61
N LYS A 39 -31.74 -1.62 0.07
CA LYS A 39 -31.17 -1.19 1.36
C LYS A 39 -31.26 -2.29 2.41
N GLU A 40 -32.41 -2.94 2.53
CA GLU A 40 -32.60 -4.07 3.44
C GLU A 40 -31.66 -5.24 3.09
N LEU A 41 -31.48 -5.54 1.80
CA LEU A 41 -30.53 -6.56 1.35
C LEU A 41 -29.09 -6.19 1.73
N VAL A 42 -28.68 -4.94 1.54
CA VAL A 42 -27.35 -4.45 1.96
C VAL A 42 -27.19 -4.54 3.47
N GLU A 43 -28.17 -4.08 4.25
CA GLU A 43 -28.17 -4.16 5.72
C GLU A 43 -28.10 -5.60 6.23
N GLN A 44 -28.66 -6.57 5.51
CA GLN A 44 -28.55 -7.99 5.84
C GLN A 44 -27.26 -8.64 5.35
N THR A 45 -26.68 -8.16 4.25
CA THR A 45 -25.50 -8.77 3.62
C THR A 45 -24.20 -8.30 4.25
N VAL A 46 -24.09 -7.01 4.54
CA VAL A 46 -22.87 -6.40 5.10
C VAL A 46 -22.44 -7.08 6.41
N PRO A 47 -23.32 -7.31 7.41
CA PRO A 47 -22.92 -7.97 8.66
C PRO A 47 -22.41 -9.40 8.45
N LYS A 48 -22.99 -10.15 7.50
CA LYS A 48 -22.55 -11.52 7.18
C LYS A 48 -21.13 -11.52 6.62
N VAL A 49 -20.85 -10.64 5.66
CA VAL A 49 -19.51 -10.51 5.07
C VAL A 49 -18.50 -10.02 6.11
N LEU A 50 -18.87 -9.05 6.95
CA LEU A 50 -18.00 -8.56 8.02
C LEU A 50 -17.63 -9.66 9.02
N PHE A 51 -18.59 -10.53 9.37
CA PHE A 51 -18.34 -11.65 10.27
C PHE A 51 -17.32 -12.63 9.69
N GLU A 52 -17.47 -13.04 8.43
CA GLU A 52 -16.49 -13.92 7.75
C GLU A 52 -15.09 -13.31 7.68
N LEU A 53 -14.99 -12.01 7.34
CA LEU A 53 -13.72 -11.30 7.28
C LEU A 53 -13.07 -11.17 8.67
N ALA A 54 -13.86 -11.01 9.73
CA ALA A 54 -13.37 -10.98 11.10
C ALA A 54 -12.76 -12.34 11.52
N ILE A 55 -13.40 -13.46 11.16
CA ILE A 55 -12.87 -14.81 11.41
C ILE A 55 -11.53 -15.02 10.70
N ALA A 56 -11.45 -14.63 9.42
CA ALA A 56 -10.21 -14.72 8.66
C ALA A 56 -9.10 -13.87 9.29
N SER A 57 -9.43 -12.65 9.73
CA SER A 57 -8.48 -11.76 10.42
C SER A 57 -7.98 -12.35 11.75
N GLU A 58 -8.86 -12.94 12.56
CA GLU A 58 -8.48 -13.61 13.80
C GLU A 58 -7.56 -14.82 13.54
N THR A 59 -7.88 -15.59 12.50
CA THR A 59 -7.06 -16.75 12.09
C THR A 59 -5.65 -16.31 11.70
N LEU A 60 -5.53 -15.24 10.90
CA LEU A 60 -4.22 -14.67 10.53
C LEU A 60 -3.47 -14.11 11.74
N SER A 61 -4.17 -13.48 12.69
CA SER A 61 -3.58 -12.96 13.93
C SER A 61 -2.99 -14.09 14.78
N LYS A 62 -3.71 -15.19 14.95
CA LYS A 62 -3.24 -16.39 15.66
C LYS A 62 -2.03 -17.01 14.95
N ALA A 63 -2.11 -17.22 13.64
CA ALA A 63 -1.01 -17.77 12.85
C ALA A 63 0.26 -16.90 12.94
N LYS A 64 0.11 -15.57 12.84
CA LYS A 64 1.21 -14.62 13.03
C LYS A 64 1.83 -14.73 14.42
N THR A 65 1.00 -14.80 15.46
CA THR A 65 1.48 -14.90 16.84
C THR A 65 2.31 -16.16 17.05
N GLU A 66 1.82 -17.32 16.59
CA GLU A 66 2.55 -18.58 16.72
C GLU A 66 3.85 -18.60 15.91
N ALA A 67 3.84 -18.09 14.68
CA ALA A 67 5.07 -17.95 13.88
C ALA A 67 6.13 -17.14 14.62
N PHE A 68 5.79 -15.98 15.17
CA PHE A 68 6.74 -15.17 15.93
C PHE A 68 7.26 -15.89 17.19
N LYS A 69 6.42 -16.64 17.91
CA LYS A 69 6.86 -17.44 19.07
C LYS A 69 7.85 -18.54 18.70
N TYR A 70 7.61 -19.27 17.61
CA TYR A 70 8.52 -20.32 17.16
C TYR A 70 9.91 -19.75 16.85
N PHE A 71 9.97 -18.63 16.14
CA PHE A 71 11.24 -18.03 15.74
C PHE A 71 11.89 -17.18 16.83
N GLU A 72 11.16 -16.66 17.80
CA GLU A 72 11.74 -16.07 19.02
C GLU A 72 12.63 -17.08 19.74
N ASN A 73 12.16 -18.33 19.87
CA ASN A 73 12.96 -19.41 20.44
C ASN A 73 14.22 -19.70 19.60
N VAL A 74 14.08 -19.81 18.28
CA VAL A 74 15.21 -20.02 17.35
C VAL A 74 16.24 -18.89 17.47
N LEU A 75 15.81 -17.64 17.50
CA LEU A 75 16.68 -16.47 17.65
C LEU A 75 17.37 -16.44 19.01
N GLN A 76 16.68 -16.83 20.08
CA GLN A 76 17.27 -16.92 21.42
C GLN A 76 18.38 -17.98 21.47
N ILE A 77 18.17 -19.16 20.86
CA ILE A 77 19.19 -20.21 20.76
C ILE A 77 20.37 -19.71 19.93
N LYS A 78 20.12 -19.09 18.77
CA LYS A 78 21.18 -18.50 17.92
C LYS A 78 22.01 -17.46 18.69
N ALA A 79 21.36 -16.56 19.42
CA ALA A 79 22.05 -15.55 20.22
C ALA A 79 22.92 -16.17 21.33
N ASN A 80 22.43 -17.23 21.98
CA ASN A 80 23.18 -17.96 23.00
C ASN A 80 24.40 -18.68 22.42
N LEU A 81 24.27 -19.29 21.21
CA LEU A 81 25.35 -20.03 20.56
C LEU A 81 26.46 -19.12 20.02
N TYR A 82 26.08 -17.99 19.40
CA TYR A 82 27.03 -17.12 18.68
C TYR A 82 27.37 -15.82 19.41
N GLY A 83 26.72 -15.53 20.54
CA GLY A 83 27.03 -14.37 21.40
C GLY A 83 26.74 -13.01 20.78
N ILE A 84 26.11 -12.94 19.60
CA ILE A 84 25.85 -11.70 18.88
C ILE A 84 24.35 -11.40 18.90
N LYS A 85 23.98 -10.24 19.48
CA LYS A 85 22.66 -9.65 19.28
C LYS A 85 22.63 -8.98 17.91
N GLU A 86 22.01 -9.62 16.93
CA GLU A 86 21.85 -9.06 15.59
C GLU A 86 20.93 -7.83 15.64
N LYS A 87 21.34 -6.72 15.02
CA LYS A 87 20.52 -5.49 14.85
C LYS A 87 19.63 -5.55 13.60
N GLN A 88 19.34 -6.74 13.10
CA GLN A 88 18.60 -6.92 11.85
C GLN A 88 17.13 -6.52 12.04
N MET A 89 16.53 -5.92 11.01
CA MET A 89 15.11 -5.55 11.01
C MET A 89 14.20 -6.73 10.63
N SER A 90 14.77 -7.71 9.93
CA SER A 90 14.12 -8.93 9.48
C SER A 90 15.09 -10.10 9.49
N HIS A 91 14.55 -11.31 9.67
CA HIS A 91 15.27 -12.57 9.60
C HIS A 91 14.57 -13.48 8.59
N THR A 92 15.36 -14.05 7.70
CA THR A 92 14.92 -15.05 6.73
C THR A 92 15.48 -16.40 7.14
N PHE A 93 14.61 -17.39 7.27
CA PHE A 93 14.94 -18.77 7.58
C PHE A 93 14.51 -19.65 6.42
N SER A 94 15.44 -20.44 5.90
CA SER A 94 15.22 -21.32 4.74
C SER A 94 15.43 -22.77 5.16
N SER A 95 14.56 -23.65 4.65
CA SER A 95 14.68 -25.11 4.69
C SER A 95 14.53 -25.66 3.26
N GLU A 96 14.65 -26.98 3.08
CA GLU A 96 14.38 -27.62 1.79
C GLU A 96 12.92 -27.46 1.34
N GLU A 97 11.99 -27.36 2.30
CA GLU A 97 10.55 -27.28 2.04
C GLU A 97 10.05 -25.86 1.79
N GLY A 98 10.79 -24.83 2.24
CA GLY A 98 10.29 -23.47 2.18
C GLY A 98 11.18 -22.41 2.81
N GLU A 99 10.67 -21.19 2.78
CA GLU A 99 11.31 -20.02 3.36
C GLU A 99 10.29 -19.17 4.11
N ILE A 100 10.68 -18.70 5.29
CA ILE A 100 9.91 -17.78 6.12
C ILE A 100 10.76 -16.55 6.44
N THR A 101 10.19 -15.37 6.22
CA THR A 101 10.79 -14.09 6.60
C THR A 101 9.92 -13.39 7.64
N LEU A 102 10.51 -13.06 8.79
CA LEU A 102 9.86 -12.34 9.88
C LEU A 102 10.60 -11.04 10.13
N GLY A 103 9.86 -9.96 10.39
CA GLY A 103 10.50 -8.69 10.71
C GLY A 103 9.53 -7.60 11.09
N PHE A 104 10.04 -6.38 11.12
CA PHE A 104 9.24 -5.19 11.26
C PHE A 104 9.64 -4.12 10.23
N ARG A 105 8.66 -3.32 9.84
CA ARG A 105 8.86 -2.16 8.98
C ARG A 105 9.18 -0.94 9.84
N ILE A 106 9.94 -0.03 9.26
CA ILE A 106 10.27 1.28 9.82
C ILE A 106 9.67 2.32 8.88
N ASN A 107 8.98 3.31 9.45
CA ASN A 107 8.61 4.53 8.76
C ASN A 107 9.65 5.60 9.06
N ASP A 108 9.96 6.40 8.05
CA ASP A 108 10.84 7.56 8.18
C ASP A 108 10.10 8.67 8.95
N GLY A 109 10.46 8.84 10.22
CA GLY A 109 9.98 9.94 11.06
C GLY A 109 11.01 11.08 11.11
N TRP A 110 10.52 12.29 11.35
CA TRP A 110 11.32 13.52 11.40
C TRP A 110 10.87 14.40 12.56
N ASP A 111 11.80 15.09 13.21
CA ASP A 111 11.46 16.19 14.12
C ASP A 111 11.23 17.52 13.37
N ASP A 112 10.92 18.56 14.11
CA ASP A 112 10.57 19.89 13.59
C ASP A 112 11.74 20.61 12.91
N THR A 113 12.98 20.18 13.14
CA THR A 113 14.19 20.81 12.58
C THR A 113 14.50 20.40 11.15
N VAL A 114 13.86 19.34 10.62
CA VAL A 114 14.14 18.80 9.27
C VAL A 114 13.97 19.86 8.18
N ASN A 115 12.94 20.70 8.26
CA ASN A 115 12.68 21.71 7.24
C ASN A 115 13.73 22.83 7.28
N THR A 116 14.25 23.16 8.47
CA THR A 116 15.36 24.10 8.62
C THR A 116 16.63 23.59 7.94
N GLY A 117 16.93 22.30 8.13
CA GLY A 117 18.06 21.66 7.45
C GLY A 117 17.87 21.61 5.92
N ILE A 118 16.67 21.24 5.44
CA ILE A 118 16.34 21.26 4.00
C ILE A 118 16.55 22.65 3.42
N ALA A 119 16.02 23.70 4.06
CA ALA A 119 16.15 25.06 3.56
C ALA A 119 17.61 25.52 3.46
N LYS A 120 18.46 25.17 4.43
CA LYS A 120 19.91 25.44 4.38
C LYS A 120 20.57 24.78 3.17
N VAL A 121 20.27 23.49 2.94
CA VAL A 121 20.81 22.76 1.78
C VAL A 121 20.30 23.35 0.47
N GLU A 122 19.02 23.68 0.35
CA GLU A 122 18.42 24.29 -0.84
C GLU A 122 19.00 25.66 -1.15
N ASN A 123 19.22 26.50 -0.13
CA ASN A 123 19.80 27.83 -0.28
C ASN A 123 21.22 27.75 -0.84
N TYR A 124 22.07 26.89 -0.26
CA TYR A 124 23.43 26.68 -0.76
C TYR A 124 23.43 26.17 -2.20
N ILE A 125 22.64 25.13 -2.50
CA ILE A 125 22.61 24.50 -3.82
C ILE A 125 22.06 25.44 -4.90
N SER A 126 21.08 26.28 -4.55
CA SER A 126 20.56 27.32 -5.45
C SER A 126 21.59 28.40 -5.76
N SER A 127 22.51 28.68 -4.82
CA SER A 127 23.63 29.61 -5.06
C SER A 127 24.62 29.10 -6.12
N LEU A 128 24.82 27.77 -6.18
CA LEU A 128 25.72 27.09 -7.12
C LEU A 128 25.14 26.87 -8.51
N ALA A 129 23.81 26.96 -8.66
CA ALA A 129 23.10 26.72 -9.91
C ALA A 129 23.36 27.77 -11.01
N LYS A 130 24.22 28.76 -10.74
CA LYS A 130 24.63 29.81 -11.69
C LYS A 130 25.76 29.37 -12.63
N ASP A 131 26.50 28.31 -12.29
CA ASP A 131 27.60 27.79 -13.11
C ASP A 131 27.15 26.53 -13.90
N GLU A 132 27.36 26.52 -15.23
CA GLU A 132 26.94 25.43 -16.14
C GLU A 132 27.53 24.05 -15.80
N ALA A 133 28.72 24.02 -15.19
CA ALA A 133 29.40 22.78 -14.77
C ALA A 133 28.73 22.10 -13.55
N SER A 134 27.89 22.83 -12.80
CA SER A 134 27.31 22.40 -11.52
C SER A 134 25.94 21.75 -11.65
N GLY A 135 25.32 21.82 -12.84
CA GLY A 135 23.90 21.53 -13.02
C GLY A 135 23.49 20.07 -12.73
N SER A 136 24.37 19.10 -12.94
CA SER A 136 24.08 17.68 -12.68
C SER A 136 24.07 17.35 -11.18
N LEU A 137 25.08 17.82 -10.44
CA LEU A 137 25.21 17.68 -8.98
C LEU A 137 24.06 18.41 -8.25
N VAL A 138 23.73 19.63 -8.69
CA VAL A 138 22.59 20.40 -8.17
C VAL A 138 21.28 19.62 -8.33
N LYS A 139 21.00 19.08 -9.53
CA LYS A 139 19.81 18.26 -9.79
C LYS A 139 19.80 16.98 -8.93
N MET A 140 20.95 16.36 -8.73
CA MET A 140 21.06 15.18 -7.87
C MET A 140 20.68 15.52 -6.43
N VAL A 141 21.18 16.62 -5.87
CA VAL A 141 20.83 17.04 -4.50
C VAL A 141 19.34 17.36 -4.37
N PHE A 142 18.73 18.06 -5.34
CA PHE A 142 17.28 18.29 -5.32
C PHE A 142 16.48 16.98 -5.36
N ASN A 143 16.94 15.98 -6.12
CA ASN A 143 16.31 14.65 -6.12
C ASN A 143 16.43 13.95 -4.77
N LEU A 144 17.53 14.16 -4.04
CA LEU A 144 17.72 13.63 -2.69
C LEU A 144 16.82 14.32 -1.66
N LEU A 145 16.56 15.61 -1.81
CA LEU A 145 15.66 16.38 -0.94
C LEU A 145 14.17 16.18 -1.26
N LYS A 146 13.84 15.57 -2.40
CA LYS A 146 12.46 15.36 -2.82
C LYS A 146 11.68 14.59 -1.76
N LYS A 147 10.52 15.12 -1.38
CA LYS A 147 9.60 14.47 -0.46
C LYS A 147 8.85 13.31 -1.14
N ASP A 148 8.45 12.33 -0.34
CA ASP A 148 7.56 11.25 -0.78
C ASP A 148 6.11 11.75 -0.95
N SER A 149 5.19 10.85 -1.32
CA SER A 149 3.77 11.18 -1.47
C SER A 149 3.09 11.62 -0.16
N LYS A 150 3.73 11.37 0.99
CA LYS A 150 3.26 11.76 2.32
C LYS A 150 3.92 13.07 2.81
N GLY A 151 4.76 13.70 1.99
CA GLY A 151 5.44 14.94 2.34
C GLY A 151 6.69 14.77 3.20
N ASN A 152 7.19 13.54 3.39
CA ASN A 152 8.36 13.24 4.21
C ASN A 152 9.61 13.04 3.35
N LEU A 153 10.78 13.37 3.90
CA LEU A 153 12.05 13.01 3.30
C LEU A 153 12.31 11.51 3.48
N LYS A 154 12.96 10.85 2.51
CA LYS A 154 13.35 9.43 2.66
C LYS A 154 14.64 9.32 3.45
N GLY A 155 14.67 8.46 4.47
CA GLY A 155 15.86 8.24 5.30
C GLY A 155 17.07 7.76 4.50
N SER A 156 16.85 6.93 3.48
CA SER A 156 17.93 6.45 2.60
C SER A 156 18.65 7.59 1.86
N ARG A 157 17.93 8.66 1.50
CA ARG A 157 18.48 9.81 0.78
C ARG A 157 19.36 10.69 1.66
N VAL A 158 19.16 10.65 2.98
CA VAL A 158 20.02 11.39 3.93
C VAL A 158 21.41 10.77 4.01
N LEU A 159 21.51 9.45 3.97
CA LEU A 159 22.81 8.77 3.88
C LEU A 159 23.56 9.14 2.60
N GLU A 160 22.83 9.35 1.49
CA GLU A 160 23.42 9.82 0.23
C GLU A 160 23.85 11.29 0.32
N LEU A 161 23.03 12.17 0.92
CA LEU A 161 23.39 13.57 1.19
C LEU A 161 24.66 13.69 2.05
N GLN A 162 24.80 12.84 3.07
CA GLN A 162 25.98 12.79 3.93
C GLN A 162 27.27 12.39 3.20
N LYS A 163 27.17 11.66 2.08
CA LYS A 163 28.35 11.35 1.25
C LYS A 163 28.77 12.57 0.44
N LEU A 164 27.80 13.35 -0.05
CA LEU A 164 28.04 14.56 -0.85
C LEU A 164 28.66 15.71 -0.06
N THR A 165 28.56 15.72 1.28
CA THR A 165 29.22 16.77 2.10
C THR A 165 30.73 16.81 1.89
N LYS A 166 31.35 15.65 1.65
CA LYS A 166 32.78 15.54 1.33
C LYS A 166 33.14 16.11 -0.03
N GLU A 167 32.22 16.05 -0.99
CA GLU A 167 32.44 16.55 -2.36
C GLU A 167 32.29 18.06 -2.43
N PHE A 168 31.29 18.63 -1.75
CA PHE A 168 31.07 20.07 -1.72
C PHE A 168 32.03 20.82 -0.78
N ASN A 169 32.54 20.14 0.27
CA ASN A 169 33.46 20.70 1.27
C ASN A 169 33.07 22.12 1.72
N ASN A 170 31.79 22.29 2.06
CA ASN A 170 31.20 23.57 2.44
C ASN A 170 30.49 23.45 3.79
N ASP A 171 30.74 24.41 4.68
CA ASP A 171 30.24 24.40 6.05
C ASP A 171 28.72 24.54 6.12
N GLU A 172 28.13 25.39 5.27
CA GLU A 172 26.68 25.62 5.24
C GLU A 172 25.91 24.39 4.74
N PHE A 173 26.42 23.75 3.68
CA PHE A 173 25.87 22.49 3.18
C PHE A 173 25.99 21.38 4.22
N THR A 174 27.16 21.26 4.85
CA THR A 174 27.43 20.22 5.85
C THR A 174 26.55 20.39 7.09
N ASP A 175 26.38 21.62 7.58
CA ASP A 175 25.47 21.95 8.68
C ASP A 175 24.01 21.62 8.32
N GLY A 176 23.55 22.00 7.12
CA GLY A 176 22.22 21.66 6.65
C GLY A 176 21.96 20.15 6.62
N VAL A 177 22.91 19.37 6.08
CA VAL A 177 22.82 17.90 6.03
C VAL A 177 22.89 17.27 7.42
N ASP A 178 23.70 17.81 8.33
CA ASP A 178 23.81 17.34 9.71
C ASP A 178 22.52 17.59 10.50
N ILE A 179 21.89 18.75 10.34
CA ILE A 179 20.56 19.05 10.91
C ILE A 179 19.53 18.03 10.40
N ILE A 180 19.48 17.80 9.08
CA ILE A 180 18.58 16.79 8.50
C ILE A 180 18.86 15.40 9.12
N SER A 181 20.13 15.00 9.23
CA SER A 181 20.49 13.70 9.80
C SER A 181 20.09 13.57 11.27
N LYS A 182 20.24 14.63 12.08
CA LYS A 182 19.84 14.63 13.49
C LYS A 182 18.33 14.64 13.66
N ALA A 183 17.62 15.25 12.72
CA ALA A 183 16.17 15.29 12.66
C ALA A 183 15.55 13.92 12.37
N TYR A 184 16.30 12.98 11.78
CA TYR A 184 15.78 11.66 11.42
C TYR A 184 15.47 10.81 12.67
N LYS A 185 14.19 10.51 12.87
CA LYS A 185 13.65 9.69 13.97
C LYS A 185 12.90 8.49 13.37
N PRO A 186 13.59 7.40 12.97
CA PRO A 186 12.93 6.22 12.45
C PRO A 186 11.96 5.63 13.47
N GLN A 187 10.73 5.35 13.05
CA GLN A 187 9.71 4.76 13.91
C GLN A 187 9.29 3.39 13.39
N LYS A 188 9.31 2.40 14.28
CA LYS A 188 8.78 1.07 13.99
C LYS A 188 7.28 1.16 13.68
N SER A 189 6.86 0.63 12.54
CA SER A 189 5.48 0.71 12.08
C SER A 189 4.71 -0.59 12.31
N VAL A 190 5.02 -1.65 11.57
CA VAL A 190 4.28 -2.92 11.62
C VAL A 190 5.20 -4.12 11.60
N TYR A 191 4.84 -5.15 12.35
CA TYR A 191 5.44 -6.48 12.19
C TYR A 191 4.86 -7.20 10.97
N PHE A 192 5.69 -7.93 10.24
CA PHE A 192 5.27 -8.71 9.07
C PHE A 192 5.84 -10.12 9.10
N CYS A 193 5.14 -11.00 8.37
CA CYS A 193 5.54 -12.37 8.09
C CYS A 193 5.30 -12.61 6.60
N GLU A 194 6.28 -13.18 5.93
CA GLU A 194 6.23 -13.63 4.54
C GLU A 194 6.63 -15.10 4.52
N ALA A 195 5.93 -15.91 3.73
CA ALA A 195 6.17 -17.34 3.66
C ALA A 195 6.05 -17.84 2.23
N SER A 196 6.77 -18.91 1.94
CA SER A 196 6.77 -19.58 0.64
C SER A 196 7.16 -21.04 0.79
N THR A 197 6.61 -21.89 -0.07
CA THR A 197 7.04 -23.27 -0.24
C THR A 197 8.01 -23.40 -1.41
N ILE A 198 8.88 -24.39 -1.36
CA ILE A 198 9.74 -24.78 -2.48
C ILE A 198 9.17 -26.09 -3.03
N LYS A 199 8.92 -26.14 -4.33
CA LYS A 199 8.47 -27.34 -5.03
C LYS A 199 9.64 -28.25 -5.40
N ASP A 200 9.34 -29.48 -5.79
CA ASP A 200 10.34 -30.48 -6.23
C ASP A 200 11.20 -30.00 -7.41
N ASP A 201 10.69 -29.10 -8.24
CA ASP A 201 11.41 -28.47 -9.35
C ASP A 201 12.30 -27.28 -8.92
N GLY A 202 12.37 -26.99 -7.62
CA GLY A 202 13.09 -25.87 -7.03
C GLY A 202 12.35 -24.53 -7.12
N SER A 203 11.14 -24.48 -7.69
CA SER A 203 10.39 -23.24 -7.80
C SER A 203 9.77 -22.81 -6.46
N LYS A 204 9.89 -21.52 -6.16
CA LYS A 204 9.38 -20.91 -4.92
C LYS A 204 7.95 -20.40 -5.15
N VAL A 205 7.00 -20.90 -4.38
CA VAL A 205 5.59 -20.48 -4.43
C VAL A 205 5.25 -19.72 -3.16
N SER A 206 4.80 -18.47 -3.30
CA SER A 206 4.40 -17.65 -2.15
C SER A 206 3.13 -18.19 -1.50
N ILE A 207 3.10 -18.20 -0.17
CA ILE A 207 1.89 -18.41 0.62
C ILE A 207 1.28 -17.02 0.85
N PRO A 208 0.16 -16.67 0.20
CA PRO A 208 -0.44 -15.35 0.34
C PRO A 208 -1.08 -15.19 1.72
N LEU A 209 -0.62 -14.20 2.47
CA LEU A 209 -1.12 -13.85 3.81
C LEU A 209 -1.91 -12.53 3.83
N SER A 210 -2.19 -11.96 2.66
CA SER A 210 -3.00 -10.75 2.49
C SER A 210 -4.19 -11.05 1.59
N LEU A 211 -5.38 -10.56 1.94
CA LEU A 211 -6.62 -10.85 1.20
C LEU A 211 -6.53 -10.44 -0.28
N SER A 212 -5.81 -9.36 -0.59
CA SER A 212 -5.58 -8.90 -1.96
C SER A 212 -4.62 -9.77 -2.77
N SER A 213 -3.87 -10.66 -2.13
CA SER A 213 -2.91 -11.57 -2.79
C SER A 213 -3.43 -13.01 -2.88
N VAL A 214 -4.54 -13.32 -2.21
CA VAL A 214 -5.15 -14.65 -2.24
C VAL A 214 -6.07 -14.72 -3.45
N ASP A 215 -5.85 -15.71 -4.32
CA ASP A 215 -6.74 -15.97 -5.44
C ASP A 215 -8.10 -16.49 -4.98
N PHE A 216 -9.13 -16.29 -5.82
CA PHE A 216 -10.42 -16.91 -5.59
C PHE A 216 -10.33 -18.43 -5.64
N VAL A 217 -11.25 -19.10 -4.95
CA VAL A 217 -11.40 -20.55 -5.01
C VAL A 217 -11.63 -21.01 -6.46
N SER A 218 -11.06 -22.17 -6.80
CA SER A 218 -11.13 -22.70 -8.17
C SER A 218 -12.58 -22.80 -8.66
N GLY A 219 -12.82 -22.26 -9.86
CA GLY A 219 -14.15 -22.22 -10.49
C GLY A 219 -14.99 -20.99 -10.17
N TYR A 220 -14.57 -20.14 -9.23
CA TYR A 220 -15.22 -18.85 -9.00
C TYR A 220 -14.59 -17.76 -9.87
N GLN A 221 -15.43 -17.03 -10.61
CA GLN A 221 -15.04 -15.82 -11.33
C GLN A 221 -15.99 -14.70 -10.92
N PHE A 222 -15.41 -13.57 -10.51
CA PHE A 222 -16.14 -12.35 -10.22
C PHE A 222 -15.93 -11.36 -11.36
N ASP A 223 -17.02 -10.92 -11.97
CA ASP A 223 -17.01 -9.84 -12.96
C ASP A 223 -17.76 -8.63 -12.39
N PHE A 224 -17.05 -7.51 -12.28
CA PHE A 224 -17.63 -6.26 -11.78
C PHE A 224 -18.47 -5.56 -12.87
N HIS A 225 -18.28 -5.93 -14.14
CA HIS A 225 -18.86 -5.23 -15.29
C HIS A 225 -19.75 -6.17 -16.10
N ASN A 226 -21.08 -6.04 -15.93
CA ASN A 226 -22.04 -6.73 -16.80
C ASN A 226 -22.06 -6.19 -18.24
N GLU A 227 -21.29 -5.15 -18.56
CA GLU A 227 -21.06 -4.66 -19.92
C GLU A 227 -19.56 -4.51 -20.19
N PRO A 228 -19.07 -4.87 -21.40
CA PRO A 228 -17.66 -4.74 -21.72
C PRO A 228 -17.21 -3.28 -21.59
N VAL A 229 -16.10 -3.06 -20.87
CA VAL A 229 -15.41 -1.77 -20.84
C VAL A 229 -15.04 -1.42 -22.28
N LYS A 230 -15.73 -0.44 -22.87
CA LYS A 230 -15.37 0.09 -24.19
C LYS A 230 -13.98 0.72 -24.07
N SER A 231 -13.01 0.10 -24.73
CA SER A 231 -11.68 0.66 -24.98
C SER A 231 -11.76 1.97 -25.74
#